data_AF-A0A1C7MFK5-F1
#
_entry.id   AF-A0A1C7MFK5-F1
#
_cell.length_a   1.000
_cell.length_b   1.000
_cell.length_c   1.000
_cell.angle_alpha   90.00
_cell.angle_beta   90.00
_cell.angle_gamma   90.00
#
_symmetry.space_group_name_H-M   'P 1'
#
loop_
_entity.id
_entity.type
_entity.pdbx_description
1 polymer ?
#
loop_
_entity_poly.entity_id
_entity_poly.type
_entity_poly.pdbx_seq_one_letter_code
_entity_poly.pdbx_strand_id
1 'polypeptide(L)'
;MTPRNKCQQGTLPQYAVQFKHLGFGEHQGNILRFEGRWTRCSLGRTRCGEFGSVPVGAPYFGQDQHNPDLFYFNGTPAATVLFGLDVIVPQHFGSKPVDLVVSGPNEGQNNGPFIFTTSGTIGATYASVERGLPAVAFSAGNSTHRSFTTNTGKKDDPANLAGQVVAKLVIALAKGVNTKQNRLLPLGIGLTVNLPIFGPGNDCTEPPFILTRLTGGATIDKISISSQTGFPTSSDLVAPGLNTPINGIISLPGETPTSAKCETAVSIFSVDYDAPAAIAAPIQAHLLPIIGNGRSLL
;
A
#
# COMPACT_ATOMS: atom_id res chain seq x y z
N MET A 1 -19.19 -29.42 -6.40
CA MET A 1 -18.21 -28.31 -6.32
C MET A 1 -18.57 -27.30 -7.40
N THR A 2 -19.16 -26.18 -7.01
CA THR A 2 -19.73 -25.19 -7.92
C THR A 2 -18.61 -24.38 -8.59
N PRO A 3 -18.58 -24.23 -9.93
CA PRO A 3 -17.53 -23.49 -10.62
C PRO A 3 -17.68 -21.99 -10.33
N ARG A 4 -16.62 -21.34 -9.82
CA ARG A 4 -16.58 -19.88 -9.66
C ARG A 4 -16.36 -19.23 -11.04
N ASN A 5 -17.44 -19.00 -11.77
CA ASN A 5 -17.45 -18.04 -12.87
C ASN A 5 -17.28 -16.64 -12.29
N LYS A 6 -16.06 -16.10 -12.36
CA LYS A 6 -15.77 -14.70 -12.06
C LYS A 6 -15.05 -14.08 -13.26
N CYS A 7 -15.81 -13.74 -14.31
CA CYS A 7 -15.59 -12.45 -14.95
C CYS A 7 -16.08 -11.40 -13.94
N GLN A 8 -15.28 -11.13 -12.91
CA GLN A 8 -15.55 -10.01 -12.02
C GLN A 8 -15.35 -8.75 -12.86
N GLN A 9 -16.43 -7.99 -13.05
CA GLN A 9 -16.33 -6.54 -13.11
C GLN A 9 -15.33 -6.14 -12.03
N GLY A 10 -14.16 -5.62 -12.41
CA GLY A 10 -13.07 -5.35 -11.49
C GLY A 10 -13.56 -4.48 -10.33
N THR A 11 -13.77 -5.11 -9.18
CA THR A 11 -13.97 -4.44 -7.89
C THR A 11 -12.60 -3.94 -7.49
N LEU A 12 -12.36 -2.65 -7.72
CA LEU A 12 -11.14 -1.96 -7.31
C LEU A 12 -11.14 -1.83 -5.79
N PRO A 13 -10.04 -2.14 -5.09
CA PRO A 13 -9.99 -2.12 -3.63
C PRO A 13 -10.26 -0.72 -3.07
N GLN A 14 -10.94 -0.64 -1.92
CA GLN A 14 -10.92 0.55 -1.07
C GLN A 14 -9.54 0.71 -0.46
N TYR A 15 -9.02 1.93 -0.49
CA TYR A 15 -7.83 2.30 0.26
C TYR A 15 -8.03 3.66 0.89
N ALA A 16 -7.67 3.74 2.17
CA ALA A 16 -7.62 4.98 2.92
C ALA A 16 -6.17 5.46 2.98
N VAL A 17 -5.92 6.73 2.64
CA VAL A 17 -4.65 7.38 2.95
C VAL A 17 -4.87 8.24 4.18
N GLN A 18 -4.08 8.01 5.22
CA GLN A 18 -4.14 8.76 6.46
C GLN A 18 -2.88 9.61 6.63
N PHE A 19 -3.06 10.90 6.84
CA PHE A 19 -1.99 11.82 7.22
C PHE A 19 -2.02 12.02 8.72
N LYS A 20 -0.88 11.84 9.40
CA LYS A 20 -0.79 11.99 10.84
C LYS A 20 0.22 13.07 11.23
N HIS A 21 -0.21 13.97 12.13
CA HIS A 21 0.69 14.85 12.87
C HIS A 21 0.88 14.33 14.31
N LEU A 22 2.12 14.08 14.71
CA LEU A 22 2.49 13.54 16.02
C LEU A 22 2.98 14.70 16.92
N GLY A 23 2.09 15.23 17.75
CA GLY A 23 2.44 16.16 18.83
C GLY A 23 2.60 15.43 20.18
N PHE A 24 3.66 15.70 20.93
CA PHE A 24 3.83 15.16 22.30
C PHE A 24 3.07 16.01 23.33
N GLY A 25 2.22 15.34 24.10
CA GLY A 25 1.42 15.86 25.23
C GLY A 25 -0.04 15.42 25.11
N GLU A 26 -0.44 14.37 25.84
CA GLU A 26 -1.77 13.75 26.13
C GLU A 26 -2.98 13.88 25.16
N HIS A 27 -2.85 14.53 24.01
CA HIS A 27 -3.89 14.76 23.04
C HIS A 27 -3.58 13.98 21.76
N GLN A 28 -4.59 13.22 21.34
CA GLN A 28 -4.64 12.42 20.12
C GLN A 28 -4.07 13.22 18.92
N GLY A 29 -3.07 12.67 18.23
CA GLY A 29 -2.54 13.29 17.01
C GLY A 29 -3.66 13.47 15.98
N ASN A 30 -3.65 14.59 15.26
CA ASN A 30 -4.65 14.86 14.22
C ASN A 30 -4.47 13.89 13.05
N ILE A 31 -5.56 13.26 12.60
CA ILE A 31 -5.57 12.28 11.51
C ILE A 31 -6.52 12.79 10.43
N LEU A 32 -6.00 12.98 9.21
CA LEU A 32 -6.80 13.29 8.02
C LEU A 32 -6.88 12.05 7.13
N ARG A 33 -8.07 11.66 6.70
CA ARG A 33 -8.33 10.44 5.91
C ARG A 33 -8.81 10.80 4.51
N PHE A 34 -8.29 10.08 3.53
CA PHE A 34 -8.68 10.17 2.13
C PHE A 34 -9.09 8.82 1.58
N GLU A 35 -10.21 8.78 0.89
CA GLU A 35 -10.51 7.69 -0.04
C GLU A 35 -10.20 8.14 -1.47
N GLY A 36 -9.33 7.38 -2.15
CA GLY A 36 -9.11 7.56 -3.58
C GLY A 36 -9.89 6.52 -4.37
N ARG A 37 -10.45 6.89 -5.53
CA ARG A 37 -11.05 5.91 -6.44
C ARG A 37 -10.85 6.23 -7.91
N TRP A 38 -10.45 5.21 -8.66
CA TRP A 38 -10.58 5.10 -10.10
C TRP A 38 -12.00 4.67 -10.48
N THR A 39 -12.93 5.60 -10.65
CA THR A 39 -14.08 5.33 -11.54
C THR A 39 -14.68 6.66 -11.93
N ARG A 40 -14.67 6.99 -13.24
CA ARG A 40 -15.40 8.16 -13.74
C ARG A 40 -16.82 8.12 -13.21
N CYS A 41 -17.20 9.12 -12.43
CA CYS A 41 -18.58 9.51 -12.16
C CYS A 41 -19.18 10.09 -13.46
N SER A 42 -19.26 9.28 -14.52
CA SER A 42 -19.91 9.69 -15.77
C SER A 42 -21.42 9.55 -15.63
N LEU A 43 -22.14 10.46 -16.29
CA LEU A 43 -23.59 10.37 -16.48
C LEU A 43 -23.93 9.00 -17.10
N GLY A 44 -24.76 8.20 -16.42
CA GLY A 44 -25.15 6.85 -16.84
C GLY A 44 -24.91 5.72 -15.82
N ARG A 45 -24.23 6.00 -14.68
CA ARG A 45 -24.14 5.02 -13.57
C ARG A 45 -25.29 5.18 -12.57
N THR A 46 -25.69 4.06 -11.95
CA THR A 46 -26.66 4.04 -10.84
C THR A 46 -26.03 4.28 -9.47
N ARG A 47 -24.70 4.13 -9.34
CA ARG A 47 -23.90 4.40 -8.11
C ARG A 47 -22.49 4.88 -8.47
N CYS A 48 -21.91 5.72 -7.62
CA CYS A 48 -20.53 6.21 -7.67
C CYS A 48 -19.83 5.94 -6.32
N GLY A 49 -18.50 5.82 -6.30
CA GLY A 49 -17.82 5.25 -5.13
C GLY A 49 -18.14 3.75 -4.93
N GLU A 50 -17.38 3.03 -4.10
CA GLU A 50 -17.80 1.67 -3.73
C GLU A 50 -19.00 1.79 -2.83
N PHE A 51 -19.88 0.80 -2.91
CA PHE A 51 -21.06 0.75 -2.05
C PHE A 51 -21.96 2.00 -2.15
N GLY A 52 -21.73 2.90 -3.14
CA GLY A 52 -22.44 4.17 -3.25
C GLY A 52 -21.90 5.27 -2.34
N SER A 53 -20.64 5.21 -1.90
CA SER A 53 -20.05 6.18 -0.98
C SER A 53 -19.93 7.61 -1.55
N VAL A 54 -19.99 7.76 -2.88
CA VAL A 54 -19.99 9.07 -3.55
C VAL A 54 -21.25 9.19 -4.41
N PRO A 55 -22.06 10.26 -4.26
CA PRO A 55 -23.24 10.45 -5.10
C PRO A 55 -22.91 10.55 -6.59
N VAL A 56 -23.82 10.08 -7.46
CA VAL A 56 -23.70 10.28 -8.91
C VAL A 56 -23.74 11.78 -9.21
N GLY A 57 -22.82 12.27 -10.04
CA GLY A 57 -22.71 13.70 -10.37
C GLY A 57 -22.02 14.55 -9.30
N ALA A 58 -21.53 13.94 -8.21
CA ALA A 58 -20.70 14.66 -7.25
C ALA A 58 -19.42 15.22 -7.92
N PRO A 59 -18.86 16.34 -7.41
CA PRO A 59 -17.62 16.90 -7.93
C PRO A 59 -16.45 15.90 -7.88
N TYR A 60 -15.32 16.23 -8.51
CA TYR A 60 -14.14 15.34 -8.52
C TYR A 60 -13.50 15.17 -7.13
N PHE A 61 -13.85 16.01 -6.16
CA PHE A 61 -13.44 15.89 -4.76
C PHE A 61 -14.54 16.42 -3.83
N GLY A 62 -14.49 16.00 -2.57
CA GLY A 62 -15.36 16.53 -1.55
C GLY A 62 -15.01 16.01 -0.16
N GLN A 63 -15.75 16.49 0.83
CA GLN A 63 -15.60 16.14 2.25
C GLN A 63 -16.85 15.40 2.70
N ASP A 64 -16.69 14.42 3.59
CA ASP A 64 -17.79 13.73 4.22
C ASP A 64 -18.60 14.68 5.11
N GLN A 65 -19.93 14.56 5.08
CA GLN A 65 -20.83 15.47 5.79
C GLN A 65 -20.85 15.22 7.31
N HIS A 66 -20.46 14.02 7.74
CA HIS A 66 -20.50 13.58 9.13
C HIS A 66 -19.10 13.46 9.73
N ASN A 67 -18.06 13.46 8.91
CA ASN A 67 -16.67 13.40 9.33
C ASN A 67 -15.82 14.46 8.60
N PRO A 68 -15.50 15.59 9.25
CA PRO A 68 -14.71 16.66 8.64
C PRO A 68 -13.26 16.24 8.37
N ASP A 69 -12.79 15.12 8.90
CA ASP A 69 -11.46 14.59 8.61
C ASP A 69 -11.47 13.58 7.45
N LEU A 70 -12.61 13.34 6.81
CA LEU A 70 -12.74 12.38 5.71
C LEU A 70 -13.03 13.10 4.39
N PHE A 71 -12.19 12.86 3.39
CA PHE A 71 -12.30 13.44 2.06
C PHE A 71 -12.28 12.35 1.00
N TYR A 72 -12.85 12.63 -0.17
CA TYR A 72 -12.70 11.80 -1.36
C TYR A 72 -12.07 12.59 -2.50
N PHE A 73 -11.33 11.88 -3.35
CA PHE A 73 -10.76 12.41 -4.60
C PHE A 73 -10.88 11.37 -5.71
N ASN A 74 -11.47 11.77 -6.84
CA ASN A 74 -11.61 10.95 -8.03
C ASN A 74 -10.30 10.95 -8.83
N GLY A 75 -9.35 10.16 -8.37
CA GLY A 75 -8.03 10.00 -8.97
C GLY A 75 -7.38 8.67 -8.60
N THR A 76 -6.18 8.48 -9.14
CA THR A 76 -5.34 7.33 -8.76
C THR A 76 -4.95 7.43 -7.28
N PRO A 77 -4.61 6.33 -6.59
CA PRO A 77 -4.12 6.40 -5.21
C PRO A 77 -2.93 7.36 -5.03
N ALA A 78 -1.97 7.34 -5.97
CA ALA A 78 -0.86 8.28 -6.00
C ALA A 78 -1.36 9.73 -6.17
N ALA A 79 -2.31 9.98 -7.08
CA ALA A 79 -2.89 11.30 -7.25
C ALA A 79 -3.68 11.76 -6.01
N THR A 80 -4.36 10.85 -5.30
CA THR A 80 -5.09 11.14 -4.06
C THR A 80 -4.16 11.62 -2.97
N VAL A 81 -3.01 10.96 -2.77
CA VAL A 81 -2.06 11.42 -1.74
C VAL A 81 -1.43 12.76 -2.11
N LEU A 82 -1.10 12.98 -3.38
CA LEU A 82 -0.55 14.27 -3.85
C LEU A 82 -1.58 15.40 -3.69
N PHE A 83 -2.83 15.16 -4.06
CA PHE A 83 -3.92 16.13 -3.84
C PHE A 83 -4.14 16.39 -2.35
N GLY A 84 -4.12 15.35 -1.53
CA GLY A 84 -4.21 15.47 -0.07
C GLY A 84 -3.09 16.35 0.49
N LEU A 85 -1.85 16.14 0.04
CA LEU A 85 -0.67 16.90 0.49
C LEU A 85 -0.66 18.35 -0.01
N ASP A 86 -1.00 18.58 -1.27
CA ASP A 86 -0.82 19.89 -1.89
C ASP A 86 -2.04 20.82 -1.70
N VAL A 87 -3.24 20.24 -1.50
CA VAL A 87 -4.50 21.01 -1.43
C VAL A 87 -5.12 20.95 -0.04
N ILE A 88 -5.35 19.75 0.49
CA ILE A 88 -6.21 19.62 1.69
C ILE A 88 -5.42 19.76 2.98
N VAL A 89 -4.23 19.16 3.09
CA VAL A 89 -3.37 19.30 4.28
C VAL A 89 -3.10 20.78 4.61
N PRO A 90 -2.73 21.66 3.65
CA PRO A 90 -2.58 23.09 3.93
C PRO A 90 -3.88 23.76 4.39
N GLN A 91 -5.03 23.36 3.85
CA GLN A 91 -6.34 23.90 4.26
C GLN A 91 -6.76 23.45 5.66
N HIS A 92 -6.47 22.18 6.00
CA HIS A 92 -6.96 21.54 7.22
C HIS A 92 -5.99 21.65 8.40
N PHE A 93 -4.70 21.57 8.13
CA PHE A 93 -3.64 21.60 9.13
C PHE A 93 -2.81 22.89 9.11
N GLY A 94 -3.04 23.79 8.16
CA GLY A 94 -2.27 25.02 8.00
C GLY A 94 -0.80 24.70 7.68
N SER A 95 0.11 25.29 8.45
CA SER A 95 1.57 25.09 8.28
C SER A 95 2.13 23.89 9.05
N LYS A 96 1.29 23.03 9.65
CA LYS A 96 1.79 21.87 10.41
C LYS A 96 2.35 20.81 9.45
N PRO A 97 3.53 20.25 9.74
CA PRO A 97 4.12 19.22 8.89
C PRO A 97 3.38 17.89 9.03
N VAL A 98 3.40 17.10 7.96
CA VAL A 98 3.01 15.69 7.98
C VAL A 98 4.19 14.85 8.45
N ASP A 99 4.02 14.11 9.53
CA ASP A 99 5.09 13.27 10.10
C ASP A 99 5.09 11.86 9.51
N LEU A 100 3.92 11.38 9.07
CA LEU A 100 3.73 10.04 8.53
C LEU A 100 2.52 10.01 7.58
N VAL A 101 2.68 9.30 6.46
CA VAL A 101 1.58 8.86 5.60
C VAL A 101 1.34 7.36 5.81
N VAL A 102 0.10 6.98 6.05
CA VAL A 102 -0.32 5.57 6.17
C VAL A 102 -1.30 5.26 5.06
N SER A 103 -1.00 4.29 4.20
CA SER A 103 -1.90 3.85 3.12
C SER A 103 -2.48 2.47 3.44
N GLY A 104 -3.80 2.32 3.39
CA GLY A 104 -4.53 1.09 3.67
C GLY A 104 -5.23 1.06 5.04
N PRO A 105 -5.52 -0.13 5.60
CA PRO A 105 -5.18 -1.44 5.02
C PRO A 105 -5.91 -1.72 3.70
N ASN A 106 -5.20 -2.26 2.71
CA ASN A 106 -5.82 -2.88 1.55
C ASN A 106 -6.58 -4.13 1.98
N GLU A 107 -7.72 -4.42 1.32
CA GLU A 107 -8.35 -5.72 1.42
C GLU A 107 -7.68 -6.72 0.46
N GLY A 108 -6.94 -7.66 1.03
CA GLY A 108 -6.02 -8.53 0.31
C GLY A 108 -4.57 -8.13 0.51
N GLN A 109 -3.68 -9.11 0.44
CA GLN A 109 -2.23 -8.90 0.58
C GLN A 109 -1.63 -8.31 -0.71
N ASN A 110 -0.61 -7.47 -0.56
CA ASN A 110 0.20 -6.93 -1.64
C ASN A 110 1.63 -7.47 -1.53
N ASN A 111 1.78 -8.80 -1.63
CA ASN A 111 3.07 -9.46 -1.43
C ASN A 111 3.95 -9.40 -2.67
N GLY A 112 5.23 -9.10 -2.44
CA GLY A 112 6.30 -9.28 -3.42
C GLY A 112 6.35 -8.24 -4.55
N PRO A 113 7.39 -8.30 -5.40
CA PRO A 113 7.72 -7.19 -6.29
C PRO A 113 6.70 -6.98 -7.42
N PHE A 114 6.02 -8.04 -7.87
CA PHE A 114 5.01 -7.90 -8.92
C PHE A 114 3.83 -7.06 -8.45
N ILE A 115 3.26 -7.40 -7.29
CA ILE A 115 2.16 -6.63 -6.71
C ILE A 115 2.63 -5.26 -6.22
N PHE A 116 3.88 -5.13 -5.76
CA PHE A 116 4.47 -3.84 -5.42
C PHE A 116 4.33 -2.80 -6.55
N THR A 117 4.52 -3.21 -7.80
CA THR A 117 4.43 -2.31 -8.97
C THR A 117 3.02 -2.02 -9.47
N THR A 118 2.01 -2.76 -9.01
CA THR A 118 0.63 -2.64 -9.51
C THR A 118 -0.36 -2.23 -8.42
N SER A 119 0.03 -2.34 -7.15
CA SER A 119 -0.81 -2.01 -5.99
C SER A 119 -1.01 -0.51 -5.83
N GLY A 120 -2.27 -0.11 -5.72
CA GLY A 120 -2.61 1.27 -5.43
C GLY A 120 -2.21 1.71 -4.02
N THR A 121 -2.34 0.82 -3.03
CA THR A 121 -1.94 1.08 -1.64
C THR A 121 -0.45 1.40 -1.57
N ILE A 122 0.38 0.60 -2.27
CA ILE A 122 1.82 0.83 -2.37
C ILE A 122 2.11 2.08 -3.21
N GLY A 123 1.40 2.32 -4.32
CA GLY A 123 1.59 3.51 -5.15
C GLY A 123 1.38 4.83 -4.39
N ALA A 124 0.36 4.91 -3.51
CA ALA A 124 0.18 6.08 -2.63
C ALA A 124 1.34 6.24 -1.63
N THR A 125 1.80 5.13 -1.04
CA THR A 125 2.96 5.13 -0.12
C THR A 125 4.24 5.54 -0.86
N TYR A 126 4.48 4.99 -2.05
CA TYR A 126 5.65 5.27 -2.88
C TYR A 126 5.74 6.75 -3.26
N ALA A 127 4.64 7.32 -3.79
CA ALA A 127 4.57 8.75 -4.09
C ALA A 127 4.81 9.64 -2.86
N SER A 128 4.41 9.20 -1.67
CA SER A 128 4.69 9.92 -0.42
C SER A 128 6.17 9.92 -0.07
N VAL A 129 6.84 8.77 -0.25
CA VAL A 129 8.29 8.64 -0.03
C VAL A 129 9.06 9.50 -1.03
N GLU A 130 8.65 9.54 -2.30
CA GLU A 130 9.22 10.41 -3.33
C GLU A 130 9.05 11.90 -3.00
N ARG A 131 7.92 12.28 -2.38
CA ARG A 131 7.70 13.63 -1.84
C ARG A 131 8.51 13.91 -0.58
N GLY A 132 9.35 12.97 -0.15
CA GLY A 132 10.20 13.11 1.02
C GLY A 132 9.40 13.04 2.31
N LEU A 133 8.38 12.20 2.42
CA LEU A 133 7.65 11.93 3.67
C LEU A 133 7.85 10.47 4.12
N PRO A 134 7.97 10.20 5.43
CA PRO A 134 7.88 8.83 5.93
C PRO A 134 6.52 8.23 5.57
N ALA A 135 6.50 7.01 5.03
CA ALA A 135 5.26 6.36 4.66
C ALA A 135 5.26 4.83 4.83
N VAL A 136 4.08 4.29 5.14
CA VAL A 136 3.85 2.85 5.33
C VAL A 136 2.59 2.40 4.59
N ALA A 137 2.71 1.37 3.75
CA ALA A 137 1.59 0.65 3.16
C ALA A 137 1.19 -0.53 4.06
N PHE A 138 -0.12 -0.72 4.29
CA PHE A 138 -0.66 -1.88 4.99
C PHE A 138 -1.63 -2.65 4.10
N SER A 139 -1.57 -3.97 4.17
CA SER A 139 -2.41 -4.87 3.39
C SER A 139 -2.88 -6.03 4.28
N ALA A 140 -4.19 -6.24 4.37
CA ALA A 140 -4.79 -7.22 5.27
C ALA A 140 -5.21 -8.50 4.52
N GLY A 141 -4.82 -9.67 5.04
CA GLY A 141 -5.25 -10.95 4.48
C GLY A 141 -6.76 -11.18 4.60
N ASN A 142 -7.37 -10.74 5.71
CA ASN A 142 -8.82 -10.75 5.87
C ASN A 142 -9.46 -9.73 4.91
N SER A 143 -10.41 -10.16 4.09
CA SER A 143 -11.27 -9.27 3.31
C SER A 143 -12.66 -9.21 3.94
N THR A 144 -13.25 -8.02 3.98
CA THR A 144 -14.63 -7.80 4.44
C THR A 144 -15.56 -7.41 3.30
N HIS A 145 -14.99 -6.78 2.27
CA HIS A 145 -15.55 -6.27 1.03
C HIS A 145 -16.97 -5.70 1.23
N ARG A 146 -17.04 -4.71 2.11
CA ARG A 146 -18.27 -4.00 2.51
C ARG A 146 -17.96 -2.55 2.82
N SER A 147 -19.00 -1.71 2.85
CA SER A 147 -18.85 -0.30 3.19
C SER A 147 -18.29 -0.09 4.59
N PHE A 148 -17.36 0.86 4.74
CA PHE A 148 -16.84 1.28 6.04
C PHE A 148 -17.95 1.72 7.01
N THR A 149 -19.07 2.25 6.48
CA THR A 149 -20.24 2.68 7.26
C THR A 149 -20.99 1.53 7.94
N THR A 150 -20.70 0.27 7.57
CA THR A 150 -21.32 -0.92 8.19
C THR A 150 -20.54 -1.45 9.40
N ASN A 151 -19.36 -0.88 9.69
CA ASN A 151 -18.59 -1.25 10.86
C ASN A 151 -19.31 -0.80 12.14
N THR A 152 -19.56 -1.75 13.04
CA THR A 152 -20.29 -1.51 14.31
C THR A 152 -19.36 -1.28 15.51
N GLY A 153 -18.04 -1.23 15.29
CA GLY A 153 -17.04 -1.07 16.36
C GLY A 153 -16.75 -2.35 17.14
N LYS A 154 -17.26 -3.51 16.69
CA LYS A 154 -16.98 -4.82 17.31
C LYS A 154 -15.48 -5.14 17.29
N LYS A 155 -14.92 -5.54 18.44
CA LYS A 155 -13.47 -5.77 18.59
C LYS A 155 -12.93 -6.89 17.69
N ASP A 156 -13.76 -7.88 17.42
CA ASP A 156 -13.47 -9.05 16.60
C ASP A 156 -13.73 -8.85 15.11
N ASP A 157 -14.21 -7.66 14.73
CA ASP A 157 -14.37 -7.28 13.34
C ASP A 157 -13.00 -7.23 12.62
N PRO A 158 -12.82 -7.89 11.46
CA PRO A 158 -11.52 -7.92 10.79
C PRO A 158 -10.92 -6.54 10.49
N ALA A 159 -11.75 -5.53 10.22
CA ALA A 159 -11.26 -4.16 10.00
C ALA A 159 -10.69 -3.54 11.29
N ASN A 160 -11.32 -3.82 12.44
CA ASN A 160 -10.87 -3.33 13.74
C ASN A 160 -9.63 -4.09 14.23
N LEU A 161 -9.50 -5.39 13.90
CA LEU A 161 -8.29 -6.17 14.14
C LEU A 161 -7.11 -5.63 13.33
N ALA A 162 -7.30 -5.41 12.02
CA ALA A 162 -6.26 -4.81 11.18
C ALA A 162 -5.85 -3.42 11.66
N GLY A 163 -6.82 -2.58 12.07
CA GLY A 163 -6.56 -1.27 12.66
C GLY A 163 -5.69 -1.31 13.93
N GLN A 164 -5.86 -2.33 14.78
CA GLN A 164 -5.02 -2.53 15.96
C GLN A 164 -3.57 -2.86 15.58
N VAL A 165 -3.36 -3.72 14.58
CA VAL A 165 -2.01 -4.06 14.08
C VAL A 165 -1.32 -2.84 13.47
N VAL A 166 -2.05 -2.05 12.66
CA VAL A 166 -1.56 -0.77 12.11
C VAL A 166 -1.09 0.15 13.24
N ALA A 167 -1.94 0.36 14.25
CA ALA A 167 -1.61 1.21 15.39
C ALA A 167 -0.39 0.69 16.16
N LYS A 168 -0.31 -0.62 16.41
CA LYS A 168 0.82 -1.28 17.10
C LYS A 168 2.14 -1.04 16.36
N LEU A 169 2.16 -1.19 15.04
CA LEU A 169 3.36 -0.94 14.24
C LEU A 169 3.74 0.54 14.20
N VAL A 170 2.77 1.44 14.00
CA VAL A 170 3.04 2.90 13.97
C VAL A 170 3.58 3.39 15.32
N ILE A 171 3.05 2.89 16.44
CA ILE A 171 3.56 3.20 17.78
C ILE A 171 4.99 2.67 17.94
N ALA A 172 5.26 1.44 17.49
CA ALA A 172 6.60 0.87 17.56
C ALA A 172 7.60 1.67 16.70
N LEU A 173 7.22 2.09 15.49
CA LEU A 173 8.03 2.91 14.60
C LEU A 173 8.36 4.28 15.19
N ALA A 174 7.40 4.90 15.88
CA ALA A 174 7.58 6.22 16.50
C ALA A 174 8.25 6.18 17.88
N LYS A 175 8.46 4.99 18.46
CA LYS A 175 8.97 4.85 19.83
C LYS A 175 10.36 5.46 19.96
N GLY A 176 10.49 6.46 20.83
CA GLY A 176 11.77 7.13 21.09
C GLY A 176 12.18 8.17 20.04
N VAL A 177 11.34 8.43 19.03
CA VAL A 177 11.61 9.44 18.00
C VAL A 177 10.92 10.76 18.35
N ASN A 178 11.70 11.84 18.48
CA ASN A 178 11.15 13.19 18.53
C ASN A 178 10.89 13.69 17.10
N THR A 179 9.64 13.59 16.64
CA THR A 179 9.25 13.95 15.26
C THR A 179 9.43 15.43 14.91
N LYS A 180 9.58 16.31 15.91
CA LYS A 180 9.90 17.73 15.69
C LYS A 180 11.36 17.96 15.30
N GLN A 181 12.24 17.00 15.59
CA GLN A 181 13.68 17.10 15.35
C GLN A 181 14.17 16.06 14.34
N ASN A 182 13.53 14.89 14.32
CA ASN A 182 13.97 13.73 13.57
C ASN A 182 12.81 13.16 12.74
N ARG A 183 13.12 12.69 11.54
CA ARG A 183 12.15 11.98 10.70
C ARG A 183 11.99 10.54 11.17
N LEU A 184 10.78 9.98 11.03
CA LEU A 184 10.53 8.56 11.36
C LEU A 184 11.30 7.60 10.46
N LEU A 185 11.48 7.97 9.19
CA LEU A 185 12.22 7.20 8.19
C LEU A 185 13.20 8.11 7.43
N PRO A 186 14.36 7.59 7.01
CA PRO A 186 15.25 8.28 6.08
C PRO A 186 14.55 8.66 4.77
N LEU A 187 15.12 9.63 4.05
CA LEU A 187 14.64 9.97 2.71
C LEU A 187 14.76 8.77 1.78
N GLY A 188 13.79 8.63 0.87
CA GLY A 188 13.75 7.55 -0.11
C GLY A 188 13.38 6.17 0.44
N ILE A 189 13.09 6.04 1.74
CA ILE A 189 12.77 4.76 2.39
C ILE A 189 11.31 4.71 2.86
N GLY A 190 10.63 3.60 2.56
CA GLY A 190 9.27 3.31 3.00
C GLY A 190 9.10 1.87 3.47
N LEU A 191 7.95 1.57 4.05
CA LEU A 191 7.59 0.21 4.50
C LEU A 191 6.35 -0.30 3.77
N THR A 192 6.30 -1.60 3.53
CA THR A 192 5.09 -2.35 3.19
C THR A 192 4.88 -3.45 4.23
N VAL A 193 3.63 -3.62 4.65
CA VAL A 193 3.24 -4.52 5.74
C VAL A 193 2.09 -5.39 5.27
N ASN A 194 2.30 -6.70 5.26
CA ASN A 194 1.34 -7.70 4.82
C ASN A 194 0.90 -8.56 6.00
N LEU A 195 -0.33 -8.37 6.46
CA LEU A 195 -0.93 -9.13 7.55
C LEU A 195 -1.46 -10.46 6.99
N PRO A 196 -1.36 -11.56 7.75
CA PRO A 196 -1.96 -12.84 7.35
C PRO A 196 -3.49 -12.79 7.47
N ILE A 197 -4.16 -13.89 7.15
CA ILE A 197 -5.53 -14.09 7.62
C ILE A 197 -5.46 -14.43 9.11
N PHE A 198 -6.12 -13.65 9.95
CA PHE A 198 -6.09 -13.83 11.40
C PHE A 198 -7.40 -13.39 12.07
N GLY A 199 -7.56 -13.73 13.34
CA GLY A 199 -8.72 -13.37 14.15
C GLY A 199 -9.58 -14.58 14.56
N PRO A 200 -10.77 -14.34 15.13
CA PRO A 200 -11.62 -15.41 15.63
C PRO A 200 -11.99 -16.42 14.54
N GLY A 201 -11.91 -17.71 14.89
CA GLY A 201 -12.16 -18.80 13.95
C GLY A 201 -10.97 -19.17 13.06
N ASN A 202 -9.79 -18.58 13.29
CA ASN A 202 -8.53 -18.99 12.69
C ASN A 202 -7.54 -19.42 13.79
N ASP A 203 -6.64 -20.35 13.47
CA ASP A 203 -5.54 -20.74 14.36
C ASP A 203 -4.56 -19.57 14.61
N CYS A 204 -4.57 -18.59 13.71
CA CYS A 204 -3.84 -17.34 13.84
C CYS A 204 -4.67 -16.25 14.50
N THR A 205 -4.32 -15.83 15.71
CA THR A 205 -5.05 -14.80 16.47
C THR A 205 -4.23 -13.54 16.73
N GLU A 206 -2.93 -13.67 17.00
CA GLU A 206 -2.01 -12.53 17.17
C GLU A 206 -0.70 -12.80 16.38
N PRO A 207 -0.67 -12.50 15.07
CA PRO A 207 0.52 -12.77 14.27
C PRO A 207 1.70 -11.88 14.69
N PRO A 208 2.88 -12.45 15.00
CA PRO A 208 4.09 -11.67 15.28
C PRO A 208 4.55 -10.91 14.03
N PHE A 209 5.31 -9.83 14.23
CA PHE A 209 5.96 -9.09 13.14
C PHE A 209 7.28 -9.75 12.77
N ILE A 210 7.46 -10.02 11.48
CA ILE A 210 8.67 -10.62 10.91
C ILE A 210 9.25 -9.65 9.89
N LEU A 211 10.54 -9.31 10.03
CA LEU A 211 11.27 -8.58 9.00
C LEU A 211 11.47 -9.49 7.79
N THR A 212 11.13 -8.97 6.63
CA THR A 212 11.09 -9.71 5.36
C THR A 212 11.76 -8.88 4.27
N ARG A 213 11.94 -9.53 3.13
CA ARG A 213 12.24 -8.89 1.84
C ARG A 213 11.10 -9.19 0.87
N LEU A 214 10.88 -8.30 -0.10
CA LEU A 214 9.80 -8.47 -1.09
C LEU A 214 9.97 -9.77 -1.90
N THR A 215 11.20 -10.09 -2.29
CA THR A 215 11.55 -11.33 -3.02
C THR A 215 11.67 -12.54 -2.08
N GLY A 216 11.77 -13.76 -2.62
CA GLY A 216 12.00 -14.98 -1.82
C GLY A 216 10.73 -15.81 -1.67
N GLY A 217 10.31 -16.46 -2.76
CA GLY A 217 9.00 -17.10 -2.85
C GLY A 217 7.90 -16.16 -3.37
N ALA A 218 8.28 -14.98 -3.89
CA ALA A 218 7.37 -14.06 -4.55
C ALA A 218 6.81 -14.68 -5.84
N THR A 219 5.57 -14.30 -6.17
CA THR A 219 4.84 -14.81 -7.34
C THR A 219 4.53 -13.68 -8.32
N ILE A 220 4.43 -14.05 -9.61
CA ILE A 220 3.89 -13.24 -10.69
C ILE A 220 2.77 -14.03 -11.38
N ASP A 221 1.84 -13.35 -12.03
CA ASP A 221 0.76 -14.02 -12.76
C ASP A 221 1.30 -14.84 -13.94
N LYS A 222 0.91 -16.12 -13.98
CA LYS A 222 0.94 -16.94 -15.18
C LYS A 222 -0.47 -17.07 -15.74
N ILE A 223 -0.63 -16.69 -17.00
CA ILE A 223 -1.88 -16.78 -17.72
C ILE A 223 -1.91 -18.07 -18.56
N SER A 224 -3.02 -18.79 -18.49
CA SER A 224 -3.35 -19.94 -19.35
C SER A 224 -4.79 -19.81 -19.86
N ILE A 225 -5.14 -20.52 -20.94
CA ILE A 225 -6.53 -20.61 -21.40
C ILE A 225 -7.16 -21.85 -20.76
N SER A 226 -8.27 -21.69 -20.06
CA SER A 226 -9.03 -22.82 -19.52
C SER A 226 -9.63 -23.63 -20.66
N SER A 227 -9.34 -24.93 -20.69
CA SER A 227 -9.96 -25.86 -21.63
C SER A 227 -11.45 -26.08 -21.37
N GLN A 228 -11.95 -25.73 -20.17
CA GLN A 228 -13.37 -25.87 -19.83
C GLN A 228 -14.18 -24.64 -20.26
N THR A 229 -13.64 -23.44 -20.06
CA THR A 229 -14.39 -22.19 -20.29
C THR A 229 -13.97 -21.45 -21.56
N GLY A 230 -12.82 -21.78 -22.14
CA GLY A 230 -12.24 -21.05 -23.27
C GLY A 230 -11.70 -19.66 -22.91
N PHE A 231 -11.72 -19.27 -21.63
CA PHE A 231 -11.28 -17.95 -21.16
C PHE A 231 -9.92 -18.00 -20.46
N PRO A 232 -9.18 -16.88 -20.43
CA PRO A 232 -7.97 -16.76 -19.63
C PRO A 232 -8.21 -17.04 -18.15
N THR A 233 -7.28 -17.77 -17.53
CA THR A 233 -7.18 -18.00 -16.09
C THR A 233 -5.78 -17.63 -15.61
N SER A 234 -5.67 -17.09 -14.40
CA SER A 234 -4.39 -16.80 -13.75
C SER A 234 -4.03 -17.85 -12.70
N SER A 235 -2.73 -18.04 -12.51
CA SER A 235 -2.14 -18.84 -11.43
C SER A 235 -0.83 -18.21 -10.99
N ASP A 236 -0.42 -18.46 -9.76
CA ASP A 236 0.87 -17.99 -9.24
C ASP A 236 2.06 -18.70 -9.91
N LEU A 237 3.03 -17.91 -10.37
CA LEU A 237 4.33 -18.39 -10.86
C LEU A 237 5.46 -17.83 -10.02
N VAL A 238 6.22 -18.72 -9.38
CA VAL A 238 7.50 -18.35 -8.73
C VAL A 238 8.59 -18.25 -9.80
N ALA A 239 8.79 -17.04 -10.33
CA ALA A 239 9.78 -16.80 -11.38
C ALA A 239 11.17 -16.49 -10.80
N PRO A 240 12.28 -17.01 -11.39
CA PRO A 240 13.64 -16.76 -10.89
C PRO A 240 14.04 -15.29 -10.97
N GLY A 241 13.66 -14.59 -12.04
CA GLY A 241 13.93 -13.14 -12.19
C GLY A 241 13.29 -12.31 -11.08
N LEU A 242 12.03 -12.60 -10.74
CA LEU A 242 11.31 -11.93 -9.65
C LEU A 242 11.95 -12.18 -8.28
N ASN A 243 12.60 -13.33 -8.10
CA ASN A 243 13.16 -13.75 -6.82
C ASN A 243 14.68 -13.56 -6.71
N THR A 244 15.31 -12.92 -7.70
CA THR A 244 16.76 -12.68 -7.68
C THR A 244 17.13 -11.69 -6.58
N PRO A 245 18.02 -12.07 -5.64
CA PRO A 245 18.35 -11.23 -4.50
C PRO A 245 19.42 -10.19 -4.82
N ILE A 246 19.00 -9.07 -5.43
CA ILE A 246 19.93 -8.01 -5.87
C ILE A 246 20.18 -6.98 -4.77
N ASN A 247 19.14 -6.63 -4.01
CA ASN A 247 19.17 -5.60 -2.97
C ASN A 247 18.65 -6.10 -1.61
N GLY A 248 19.05 -5.40 -0.55
CA GLY A 248 18.61 -5.63 0.83
C GLY A 248 19.30 -6.81 1.52
N ILE A 249 18.78 -7.20 2.68
CA ILE A 249 19.33 -8.27 3.51
C ILE A 249 18.84 -9.63 2.95
N ILE A 250 19.75 -10.37 2.30
CA ILE A 250 19.42 -11.62 1.60
C ILE A 250 18.98 -12.75 2.55
N SER A 251 19.43 -12.72 3.81
CA SER A 251 19.07 -13.72 4.82
C SER A 251 17.65 -13.58 5.37
N LEU A 252 16.93 -12.49 5.08
CA LEU A 252 15.54 -12.34 5.50
C LEU A 252 14.61 -13.25 4.67
N PRO A 253 13.55 -13.81 5.28
CA PRO A 253 12.53 -14.55 4.54
C PRO A 253 11.74 -13.63 3.59
N GLY A 254 11.11 -14.20 2.58
CA GLY A 254 10.27 -13.44 1.65
C GLY A 254 8.87 -13.17 2.19
N GLU A 255 8.26 -12.06 1.75
CA GLU A 255 6.92 -11.65 2.19
C GLU A 255 5.84 -12.73 1.96
N THR A 256 5.75 -13.24 0.73
CA THR A 256 4.72 -14.18 0.31
C THR A 256 4.65 -15.44 1.20
N PRO A 257 5.74 -16.19 1.43
CA PRO A 257 5.68 -17.37 2.30
C PRO A 257 5.51 -17.03 3.79
N THR A 258 5.91 -15.82 4.23
CA THR A 258 5.73 -15.38 5.62
C THR A 258 4.26 -15.07 5.90
N SER A 259 3.63 -14.20 5.11
CA SER A 259 2.23 -13.80 5.36
C SER A 259 1.19 -14.86 4.97
N ALA A 260 1.62 -15.95 4.33
CA ALA A 260 0.81 -17.15 4.14
C ALA A 260 0.70 -18.00 5.42
N LYS A 261 1.60 -17.78 6.40
CA LYS A 261 1.55 -18.37 7.74
C LYS A 261 0.92 -17.40 8.73
N CYS A 262 0.91 -17.75 10.01
CA CYS A 262 0.51 -16.81 11.06
C CYS A 262 1.62 -15.80 11.39
N GLU A 263 2.07 -15.02 10.41
CA GLU A 263 3.15 -14.04 10.59
C GLU A 263 2.82 -12.77 9.80
N THR A 264 3.05 -11.60 10.39
CA THR A 264 2.92 -10.30 9.71
C THR A 264 4.26 -9.95 9.05
N ALA A 265 4.29 -9.96 7.71
CA ALA A 265 5.47 -9.61 6.96
C ALA A 265 5.66 -8.08 6.94
N VAL A 266 6.87 -7.63 7.29
CA VAL A 266 7.28 -6.22 7.26
C VAL A 266 8.50 -6.12 6.34
N SER A 267 8.33 -5.49 5.16
CA SER A 267 9.44 -5.23 4.24
C SER A 267 9.73 -3.74 4.15
N ILE A 268 11.02 -3.42 4.06
CA ILE A 268 11.52 -2.06 3.85
C ILE A 268 11.92 -1.94 2.38
N PHE A 269 11.49 -0.87 1.71
CA PHE A 269 11.82 -0.60 0.32
C PHE A 269 12.51 0.76 0.15
N SER A 270 13.22 0.89 -0.97
CA SER A 270 13.82 2.13 -1.45
C SER A 270 13.09 2.61 -2.72
N VAL A 271 13.04 3.92 -2.93
CA VAL A 271 12.61 4.53 -4.21
C VAL A 271 13.80 4.84 -5.13
N ASP A 272 15.04 4.61 -4.67
CA ASP A 272 16.21 4.53 -5.53
C ASP A 272 16.32 3.09 -6.06
N TYR A 273 15.94 2.91 -7.33
CA TYR A 273 15.78 1.60 -7.97
C TYR A 273 16.82 1.34 -9.07
N ASP A 274 17.87 2.15 -9.15
CA ASP A 274 18.99 1.86 -10.03
C ASP A 274 19.60 0.50 -9.66
N ALA A 275 20.04 -0.24 -10.69
CA ALA A 275 20.71 -1.51 -10.46
C ALA A 275 22.02 -1.27 -9.68
N PRO A 276 22.40 -2.16 -8.74
CA PRO A 276 23.64 -2.00 -8.00
C PRO A 276 24.83 -1.80 -8.92
N ALA A 277 25.70 -0.85 -8.58
CA ALA A 277 26.82 -0.44 -9.40
C ALA A 277 27.68 -1.63 -9.88
N ALA A 278 27.92 -2.63 -9.03
CA ALA A 278 28.68 -3.82 -9.38
C ALA A 278 28.03 -4.68 -10.49
N ILE A 279 26.70 -4.65 -10.60
CA ILE A 279 25.93 -5.35 -11.64
C ILE A 279 25.77 -4.47 -12.89
N ALA A 280 25.55 -3.16 -12.70
CA ALA A 280 25.33 -2.21 -13.78
C ALA A 280 26.63 -1.90 -14.57
N ALA A 281 27.77 -1.76 -13.89
CA ALA A 281 29.00 -1.26 -14.49
C ALA A 281 29.51 -2.07 -15.69
N PRO A 282 29.53 -3.42 -15.68
CA PRO A 282 29.93 -4.19 -16.85
C PRO A 282 28.99 -3.99 -18.06
N ILE A 283 27.69 -3.82 -17.81
CA ILE A 283 26.68 -3.55 -18.86
C ILE A 283 26.92 -2.15 -19.43
N GLN A 284 27.08 -1.15 -18.57
CA GLN A 284 27.37 0.23 -18.97
C GLN A 284 28.67 0.32 -19.77
N ALA A 285 29.73 -0.40 -19.35
CA ALA A 285 30.99 -0.48 -20.08
C ALA A 285 30.81 -1.02 -21.51
N HIS A 286 29.94 -2.02 -21.70
CA HIS A 286 29.62 -2.55 -23.02
C HIS A 286 28.88 -1.55 -23.91
N LEU A 287 28.11 -0.64 -23.31
CA LEU A 287 27.35 0.40 -24.01
C LEU A 287 28.17 1.67 -24.30
N LEU A 288 29.37 1.82 -23.70
CA LEU A 288 30.23 2.99 -23.90
C LEU A 288 30.44 3.41 -25.37
N PRO A 289 30.66 2.49 -26.35
CA PRO A 289 30.90 2.87 -27.73
C PRO A 289 29.76 3.66 -28.38
N ILE A 290 28.52 3.54 -27.88
CA ILE A 290 27.33 4.21 -28.43
C ILE A 290 26.81 5.36 -27.54
N ILE A 291 27.29 5.48 -26.29
CA ILE A 291 26.84 6.52 -25.34
C ILE A 291 27.62 7.85 -25.49
N GLY A 292 28.71 7.85 -26.27
CA GLY A 292 29.43 9.04 -26.71
C GLY A 292 30.70 9.31 -25.92
N ASN A 293 31.81 9.42 -26.65
CA ASN A 293 33.21 9.57 -26.18
C ASN A 293 33.53 10.90 -25.46
N GLY A 294 32.67 11.42 -24.56
CA GLY A 294 32.93 12.72 -23.94
C GLY A 294 32.22 13.06 -22.63
N ARG A 295 31.35 12.20 -22.11
CA ARG A 295 30.80 12.39 -20.76
C ARG A 295 31.37 11.30 -19.85
N SER A 296 32.39 11.68 -19.09
CA SER A 296 32.98 10.84 -18.04
C SER A 296 31.86 10.34 -17.13
N LEU A 297 31.69 9.02 -17.05
CA LEU A 297 30.95 8.37 -15.98
C LEU A 297 31.85 8.47 -14.74
N LEU A 298 31.71 9.56 -13.98
CA LEU A 298 32.23 9.68 -12.62
C LEU A 298 31.28 8.99 -11.66
#